data_AF-A0A125PI75-F1
#
_entry.id   AF-A0A125PI75-F1
#
_cell.length_a   1.000
_cell.length_b   1.000
_cell.length_c   1.000
_cell.angle_alpha   90.00
_cell.angle_beta   90.00
_cell.angle_gamma   90.00
#
_symmetry.space_group_name_H-M   'P 1'
#
loop_
_entity.id
_entity.type
_entity.pdbx_description
1 polymer ?
#
loop_
_entity_poly.entity_id
_entity_poly.type
_entity_poly.pdbx_seq_one_letter_code
_entity_poly.pdbx_strand_id
1 'polypeptide(L)'
;ESCDAGQAHFIRAGLDDMNMLAKHAYDRILKYGETDELYVKYFGNASSATAAGFYAQLLYGNKPGVLFRCDNPDGNCNEVTAEGPWAGHHRGKNATEQTVICPPTYTRRKQLSTLCWDGVAIGSEPPSRLLATDFMHRLIHVPSITYDHIHHAADSLGGVLELAAHNDPTTVANQNTYLFYSLDAYAYDVVWPGKSCMLENTPNEDADGHDSHSAPASATASSAAAATATSTHDHDHDHAAEQTATATTSAAESCHTHGDGEVSRRPIALIFHAALT
;
A
#
# COMPACT_ATOMS: atom_id res chain seq x y z
N GLU A 1 -9.58 -10.40 16.68
CA GLU A 1 -9.56 -11.72 17.34
C GLU A 1 -8.85 -11.60 18.70
N SER A 2 -9.19 -12.43 19.69
CA SER A 2 -8.50 -12.48 21.00
C SER A 2 -8.35 -11.18 21.80
N CYS A 3 -9.15 -10.15 21.49
CA CYS A 3 -9.12 -8.84 22.15
C CYS A 3 -10.18 -8.75 23.25
N ASP A 4 -9.86 -8.09 24.36
CA ASP A 4 -10.88 -7.67 25.34
C ASP A 4 -11.74 -6.50 24.80
N ALA A 5 -12.77 -6.12 25.55
CA ALA A 5 -13.72 -5.09 25.12
C ALA A 5 -13.09 -3.68 25.00
N GLY A 6 -12.11 -3.34 25.84
CA GLY A 6 -11.40 -2.06 25.81
C GLY A 6 -10.39 -2.01 24.66
N GLN A 7 -9.59 -3.07 24.49
CA GLN A 7 -8.72 -3.27 23.33
C GLN A 7 -9.50 -3.15 22.01
N ALA A 8 -10.63 -3.87 21.92
CA ALA A 8 -11.48 -3.84 20.73
C ALA A 8 -12.20 -2.49 20.53
N HIS A 9 -12.38 -1.66 21.57
CA HIS A 9 -12.89 -0.30 21.42
C HIS A 9 -11.80 0.64 20.88
N PHE A 10 -10.58 0.59 21.45
CA PHE A 10 -9.42 1.36 21.00
C PHE A 10 -9.06 1.07 19.54
N ILE A 11 -9.07 -0.21 19.14
CA ILE A 11 -8.81 -0.61 17.74
C ILE A 11 -9.88 -0.08 16.80
N ARG A 12 -11.17 -0.08 17.19
CA ARG A 12 -12.23 0.49 16.35
C ARG A 12 -12.05 1.99 16.15
N ALA A 13 -11.81 2.76 17.22
CA ALA A 13 -11.60 4.20 17.12
C ALA A 13 -10.47 4.57 16.14
N GLY A 14 -9.32 3.88 16.22
CA GLY A 14 -8.23 4.08 15.27
C GLY A 14 -8.54 3.63 13.84
N LEU A 15 -9.37 2.61 13.64
CA LEU A 15 -9.83 2.19 12.30
C LEU A 15 -10.87 3.15 11.72
N ASP A 16 -11.70 3.77 12.55
CA ASP A 16 -12.63 4.82 12.15
C ASP A 16 -11.86 6.10 11.74
N ASP A 17 -10.84 6.50 12.50
CA ASP A 17 -9.89 7.57 12.12
C ASP A 17 -9.12 7.22 10.83
N MET A 18 -8.69 5.96 10.66
CA MET A 18 -8.02 5.49 9.44
C MET A 18 -8.93 5.59 8.21
N ASN A 19 -10.18 5.16 8.34
CA ASN A 19 -11.18 5.28 7.28
C ASN A 19 -11.46 6.75 6.94
N MET A 20 -11.48 7.64 7.94
CA MET A 20 -11.60 9.08 7.72
C MET A 20 -10.41 9.65 6.92
N LEU A 21 -9.17 9.32 7.30
CA LEU A 21 -7.97 9.74 6.54
C LEU A 21 -7.96 9.21 5.11
N ALA A 22 -8.19 7.91 4.93
CA ALA A 22 -8.19 7.27 3.62
C ALA A 22 -9.29 7.84 2.72
N LYS A 23 -10.49 8.09 3.26
CA LYS A 23 -11.58 8.70 2.49
C LYS A 23 -11.30 10.16 2.17
N HIS A 24 -10.76 10.93 3.10
CA HIS A 24 -10.39 12.33 2.86
C HIS A 24 -9.34 12.45 1.74
N ALA A 25 -8.30 11.62 1.78
CA ALA A 25 -7.29 11.54 0.74
C ALA A 25 -7.88 11.15 -0.64
N TYR A 26 -8.72 10.10 -0.67
CA TYR A 26 -9.44 9.66 -1.88
C TYR A 26 -10.32 10.77 -2.48
N ASP A 27 -11.18 11.38 -1.65
CA ASP A 27 -12.06 12.47 -2.06
C ASP A 27 -11.26 13.68 -2.57
N ARG A 28 -10.11 14.00 -1.94
CA ARG A 28 -9.22 15.10 -2.37
C ARG A 28 -8.63 14.84 -3.75
N ILE A 29 -8.08 13.65 -3.99
CA ILE A 29 -7.50 13.27 -5.28
C ILE A 29 -8.54 13.38 -6.39
N LEU A 30 -9.76 12.86 -6.17
CA LEU A 30 -10.85 12.95 -7.15
C LEU A 30 -11.36 14.39 -7.38
N LYS A 31 -11.22 15.28 -6.40
CA LYS A 31 -11.71 16.66 -6.47
C LYS A 31 -10.75 17.62 -7.19
N TYR A 32 -9.44 17.47 -6.99
CA TYR A 32 -8.43 18.41 -7.49
C TYR A 32 -7.47 17.82 -8.53
N GLY A 33 -7.35 16.49 -8.61
CA GLY A 33 -6.57 15.78 -9.62
C GLY A 33 -5.06 15.95 -9.54
N GLU A 34 -4.38 15.54 -10.61
CA GLU A 34 -2.91 15.47 -10.71
C GLU A 34 -2.20 16.84 -10.69
N THR A 35 -2.98 17.93 -10.79
CA THR A 35 -2.49 19.32 -10.72
C THR A 35 -2.65 19.97 -9.34
N ASP A 36 -3.16 19.26 -8.34
CA ASP A 36 -3.18 19.74 -6.95
C ASP A 36 -1.75 19.89 -6.42
N GLU A 37 -1.40 21.05 -5.87
CA GLU A 37 -0.06 21.31 -5.32
C GLU A 37 0.33 20.27 -4.26
N LEU A 38 -0.64 19.82 -3.45
CA LEU A 38 -0.45 18.80 -2.44
C LEU A 38 -0.32 17.39 -3.03
N TYR A 39 -0.96 17.11 -4.18
CA TYR A 39 -0.77 15.85 -4.89
C TYR A 39 0.63 15.79 -5.52
N VAL A 40 1.03 16.83 -6.26
CA VAL A 40 2.35 16.91 -6.91
C VAL A 40 3.48 16.81 -5.88
N LYS A 41 3.31 17.44 -4.70
CA LYS A 41 4.26 17.37 -3.58
C LYS A 41 4.58 15.93 -3.14
N TYR A 42 3.61 15.01 -3.20
CA TYR A 42 3.75 13.64 -2.70
C TYR A 42 3.83 12.57 -3.78
N PHE A 43 3.24 12.79 -4.95
CA PHE A 43 3.17 11.80 -6.03
C PHE A 43 3.90 12.24 -7.31
N GLY A 44 4.47 13.45 -7.35
CA GLY A 44 5.14 13.99 -8.53
C GLY A 44 4.18 14.06 -9.73
N ASN A 45 4.60 13.50 -10.86
CA ASN A 45 3.77 13.33 -12.06
C ASN A 45 3.01 11.98 -12.13
N ALA A 46 3.07 11.14 -11.10
CA ALA A 46 2.51 9.80 -11.15
C ALA A 46 0.97 9.82 -11.10
N SER A 47 0.30 8.88 -11.79
CA SER A 47 -1.14 9.01 -12.02
C SER A 47 -2.01 8.84 -10.77
N SER A 48 -2.93 9.80 -10.62
CA SER A 48 -4.02 9.83 -9.65
C SER A 48 -4.89 8.59 -9.67
N ALA A 49 -5.01 7.90 -10.81
CA ALA A 49 -5.75 6.65 -10.91
C ALA A 49 -5.14 5.55 -10.03
N THR A 50 -3.81 5.48 -9.93
CA THR A 50 -3.11 4.55 -9.03
C THR A 50 -3.30 4.97 -7.58
N ALA A 51 -3.09 6.26 -7.26
CA ALA A 51 -3.17 6.75 -5.89
C ALA A 51 -4.59 6.66 -5.31
N ALA A 52 -5.62 7.10 -6.05
CA ALA A 52 -7.02 6.95 -5.66
C ALA A 52 -7.46 5.48 -5.69
N GLY A 53 -6.93 4.67 -6.62
CA GLY A 53 -7.18 3.23 -6.70
C GLY A 53 -6.76 2.49 -5.43
N PHE A 54 -5.58 2.79 -4.88
CA PHE A 54 -5.15 2.25 -3.59
C PHE A 54 -6.11 2.63 -2.45
N TYR A 55 -6.45 3.92 -2.29
CA TYR A 55 -7.38 4.31 -1.22
C TYR A 55 -8.77 3.70 -1.41
N ALA A 56 -9.27 3.57 -2.65
CA ALA A 56 -10.53 2.90 -2.94
C ALA A 56 -10.50 1.41 -2.56
N GLN A 57 -9.39 0.71 -2.82
CA GLN A 57 -9.20 -0.68 -2.41
C GLN A 57 -9.08 -0.80 -0.88
N LEU A 58 -8.31 0.08 -0.21
CA LEU A 58 -8.21 0.14 1.25
C LEU A 58 -9.58 0.36 1.91
N LEU A 59 -10.42 1.25 1.38
CA LEU A 59 -11.77 1.52 1.89
C LEU A 59 -12.75 0.41 1.51
N TYR A 60 -13.00 0.23 0.21
CA TYR A 60 -14.14 -0.49 -0.36
C TYR A 60 -13.80 -1.87 -0.92
N GLY A 61 -12.52 -2.18 -1.12
CA GLY A 61 -12.04 -3.49 -1.55
C GLY A 61 -12.43 -4.61 -0.58
N ASN A 62 -12.58 -5.83 -1.10
CA ASN A 62 -12.87 -7.01 -0.31
C ASN A 62 -11.70 -7.34 0.64
N LYS A 63 -12.00 -7.77 1.87
CA LYS A 63 -11.01 -8.01 2.94
C LYS A 63 -11.14 -9.43 3.51
N PRO A 64 -11.03 -10.49 2.69
CA PRO A 64 -11.37 -11.85 3.08
C PRO A 64 -10.36 -12.41 4.10
N GLY A 65 -10.83 -12.71 5.31
CA GLY A 65 -9.98 -13.25 6.38
C GLY A 65 -9.04 -12.23 7.04
N VAL A 66 -9.14 -10.95 6.70
CA VAL A 66 -8.29 -9.89 7.26
C VAL A 66 -8.62 -9.66 8.73
N LEU A 67 -7.64 -9.87 9.62
CA LEU A 67 -7.85 -9.86 11.07
C LEU A 67 -6.74 -9.12 11.84
N PHE A 68 -7.15 -8.16 12.66
CA PHE A 68 -6.37 -7.69 13.80
C PHE A 68 -6.57 -8.63 15.00
N ARG A 69 -5.50 -9.06 15.65
CA ARG A 69 -5.54 -9.92 16.86
C ARG A 69 -4.72 -9.36 18.02
N CYS A 70 -5.17 -9.58 19.26
CA CYS A 70 -4.54 -9.01 20.47
C CYS A 70 -3.74 -10.01 21.32
N ASP A 71 -3.69 -11.27 20.91
CA ASP A 71 -2.78 -12.28 21.43
C ASP A 71 -1.47 -12.30 20.61
N ASN A 72 -0.43 -12.92 21.19
CA ASN A 72 0.92 -13.00 20.60
C ASN A 72 1.23 -14.46 20.17
N PRO A 73 0.63 -14.98 19.08
CA PRO A 73 0.74 -16.39 18.71
C PRO A 73 2.14 -16.79 18.21
N ASP A 74 2.90 -15.85 17.64
CA ASP A 74 4.23 -16.10 17.07
C ASP A 74 5.37 -15.78 18.06
N GLY A 75 5.09 -15.09 19.16
CA GLY A 75 6.08 -14.60 20.13
C GLY A 75 6.58 -13.18 19.86
N ASN A 76 6.49 -12.70 18.62
CA ASN A 76 7.14 -11.47 18.14
C ASN A 76 6.75 -10.15 18.87
N CYS A 77 5.68 -10.10 19.67
CA CYS A 77 5.45 -8.92 20.55
C CYS A 77 6.52 -8.71 21.64
N ASN A 78 7.44 -9.68 21.79
CA ASN A 78 8.59 -9.57 22.70
C ASN A 78 9.80 -8.87 22.04
N GLU A 79 9.78 -8.63 20.73
CA GLU A 79 10.89 -8.02 19.99
C GLU A 79 11.09 -6.54 20.30
N VAL A 80 12.34 -6.08 20.23
CA VAL A 80 12.77 -4.72 20.57
C VAL A 80 13.80 -4.22 19.56
N THR A 81 13.54 -3.07 18.95
CA THR A 81 14.43 -2.36 18.02
C THR A 81 15.00 -1.10 18.68
N ALA A 82 15.76 -0.28 17.94
CA ALA A 82 16.26 1.00 18.47
C ALA A 82 15.12 1.99 18.83
N GLU A 83 13.97 1.86 18.15
CA GLU A 83 12.72 2.59 18.38
C GLU A 83 11.90 2.02 19.56
N GLY A 84 12.45 1.00 20.23
CA GLY A 84 11.86 0.29 21.37
C GLY A 84 11.09 -0.98 20.97
N PRO A 85 10.20 -1.49 21.85
CA PRO A 85 9.47 -2.73 21.59
C PRO A 85 8.60 -2.66 20.32
N TRP A 86 8.22 -3.80 19.75
CA TRP A 86 7.25 -3.80 18.66
C TRP A 86 5.86 -3.34 19.13
N ALA A 87 5.26 -2.38 18.42
CA ALA A 87 3.85 -2.02 18.61
C ALA A 87 2.92 -3.09 18.01
N GLY A 88 3.41 -3.86 17.06
CA GLY A 88 2.69 -4.91 16.36
C GLY A 88 3.39 -5.30 15.07
N HIS A 89 2.88 -6.33 14.41
CA HIS A 89 3.50 -6.88 13.20
C HIS A 89 2.47 -7.57 12.31
N HIS A 90 2.83 -7.75 11.04
CA HIS A 90 2.21 -8.72 10.15
C HIS A 90 2.68 -10.14 10.50
N ARG A 91 1.83 -11.17 10.31
CA ARG A 91 2.21 -12.57 10.66
C ARG A 91 2.96 -13.30 9.54
N GLY A 92 3.18 -12.67 8.39
CA GLY A 92 3.93 -13.25 7.27
C GLY A 92 3.37 -14.60 6.86
N LYS A 93 4.28 -15.58 6.71
CA LYS A 93 3.97 -16.96 6.31
C LYS A 93 3.11 -17.74 7.33
N ASN A 94 2.98 -17.26 8.58
CA ASN A 94 2.20 -17.95 9.61
C ASN A 94 0.70 -17.66 9.51
N ALA A 95 0.32 -16.51 8.94
CA ALA A 95 -1.02 -16.20 8.41
C ALA A 95 -0.99 -14.85 7.65
N THR A 96 -1.03 -14.87 6.32
CA THR A 96 -0.84 -13.67 5.48
C THR A 96 -1.92 -12.60 5.67
N GLU A 97 -3.13 -12.98 6.09
CA GLU A 97 -4.23 -12.03 6.29
C GLU A 97 -4.31 -11.48 7.73
N GLN A 98 -3.29 -11.71 8.56
CA GLN A 98 -3.34 -11.38 9.98
C GLN A 98 -2.26 -10.40 10.44
N THR A 99 -2.66 -9.47 11.31
CA THR A 99 -1.76 -8.55 12.01
C THR A 99 -2.01 -8.58 13.51
N VAL A 100 -0.93 -8.47 14.29
CA VAL A 100 -0.94 -8.55 15.75
C VAL A 100 -0.83 -7.14 16.34
N ILE A 101 -1.70 -6.84 17.31
CA ILE A 101 -1.65 -5.64 18.14
C ILE A 101 -0.92 -5.99 19.44
N CYS A 102 0.36 -5.60 19.53
CA CYS A 102 1.14 -5.80 20.73
C CYS A 102 0.79 -4.74 21.79
N PRO A 103 1.01 -5.02 23.10
CA PRO A 103 0.67 -4.11 24.19
C PRO A 103 1.13 -2.64 24.02
N PRO A 104 2.29 -2.32 23.39
CA PRO A 104 2.70 -0.94 23.22
C PRO A 104 1.85 -0.11 22.26
N THR A 105 0.97 -0.71 21.44
CA THR A 105 0.01 0.06 20.62
C THR A 105 -0.84 0.97 21.51
N TYR A 106 -1.33 0.44 22.63
CA TYR A 106 -2.24 1.13 23.55
C TYR A 106 -1.58 2.24 24.39
N THR A 107 -0.24 2.31 24.41
CA THR A 107 0.53 3.25 25.25
C THR A 107 1.49 4.15 24.47
N ARG A 108 1.85 3.80 23.22
CA ARG A 108 2.77 4.59 22.38
C ARG A 108 2.16 5.12 21.08
N ARG A 109 0.97 4.71 20.64
CA ARG A 109 0.31 5.35 19.49
C ARG A 109 -0.48 6.58 19.92
N LYS A 110 -0.37 7.67 19.16
CA LYS A 110 -1.10 8.92 19.35
C LYS A 110 -2.45 8.85 18.62
N GLN A 111 -3.50 9.48 19.16
CA GLN A 111 -4.81 9.54 18.48
C GLN A 111 -4.77 10.58 17.34
N LEU A 112 -5.61 10.45 16.30
CA LEU A 112 -5.57 11.40 15.18
C LEU A 112 -5.86 12.85 15.60
N SER A 113 -6.65 13.01 16.66
CA SER A 113 -6.94 14.31 17.29
C SER A 113 -5.73 15.07 17.86
N THR A 114 -4.54 14.47 17.91
CA THR A 114 -3.30 15.19 18.26
C THR A 114 -2.54 15.74 17.06
N LEU A 115 -2.89 15.37 15.82
CA LEU A 115 -2.21 15.86 14.61
C LEU A 115 -2.22 17.41 14.57
N CYS A 116 -1.09 18.02 14.23
CA CYS A 116 -0.88 19.48 14.24
C CYS A 116 -1.10 20.18 15.60
N TRP A 117 -1.19 19.42 16.69
CA TRP A 117 -1.34 19.90 18.06
C TRP A 117 -0.26 19.27 18.95
N ASP A 118 0.01 19.86 20.12
CA ASP A 118 0.93 19.32 21.15
C ASP A 118 2.28 18.78 20.62
N GLY A 119 2.88 19.50 19.65
CA GLY A 119 4.16 19.13 19.03
C GLY A 119 4.12 17.99 18.01
N VAL A 120 2.95 17.47 17.63
CA VAL A 120 2.81 16.40 16.63
C VAL A 120 2.76 16.99 15.22
N ALA A 121 3.94 17.40 14.73
CA ALA A 121 4.14 17.90 13.38
C ALA A 121 4.27 16.76 12.35
N ILE A 122 3.92 17.01 11.09
CA ILE A 122 4.10 16.02 10.02
C ILE A 122 5.61 15.90 9.74
N GLY A 123 6.13 14.67 9.85
CA GLY A 123 7.56 14.38 9.73
C GLY A 123 8.38 14.52 11.03
N SER A 124 7.77 14.82 12.19
CA SER A 124 8.51 14.83 13.47
C SER A 124 8.77 13.45 14.07
N GLU A 125 7.99 12.45 13.63
CA GLU A 125 8.09 11.04 13.99
C GLU A 125 7.60 10.22 12.78
N PRO A 126 7.91 8.90 12.67
CA PRO A 126 7.35 8.05 11.62
C PRO A 126 5.82 8.12 11.58
N PRO A 127 5.17 8.10 10.40
CA PRO A 127 3.75 8.39 10.29
C PRO A 127 2.88 7.35 10.98
N SER A 128 3.36 6.10 11.11
CA SER A 128 2.74 5.04 11.90
C SER A 128 2.73 5.30 13.42
N ARG A 129 3.25 6.44 13.91
CA ARG A 129 3.12 6.88 15.31
C ARG A 129 1.69 7.31 15.65
N LEU A 130 0.93 7.83 14.69
CA LEU A 130 -0.51 8.06 14.83
C LEU A 130 -1.26 6.74 14.58
N LEU A 131 -2.27 6.44 15.40
CA LEU A 131 -2.95 5.15 15.42
C LEU A 131 -3.66 4.82 14.10
N ALA A 132 -4.24 5.83 13.45
CA ALA A 132 -4.90 5.72 12.16
C ALA A 132 -3.95 5.22 11.06
N THR A 133 -2.78 5.86 10.94
CA THR A 133 -1.74 5.50 9.98
C THR A 133 -0.95 4.26 10.39
N ASP A 134 -0.90 3.90 11.68
CA ASP A 134 -0.41 2.59 12.14
C ASP A 134 -1.28 1.46 11.56
N PHE A 135 -2.61 1.58 11.63
CA PHE A 135 -3.50 0.59 11.03
C PHE A 135 -3.49 0.60 9.50
N MET A 136 -3.33 1.77 8.87
CA MET A 136 -3.13 1.86 7.41
C MET A 136 -1.87 1.12 6.96
N HIS A 137 -0.73 1.38 7.60
CA HIS A 137 0.55 0.67 7.40
C HIS A 137 0.42 -0.84 7.58
N ARG A 138 -0.24 -1.29 8.66
CA ARG A 138 -0.46 -2.73 8.91
C ARG A 138 -1.33 -3.40 7.86
N LEU A 139 -2.34 -2.70 7.33
CA LEU A 139 -3.16 -3.21 6.23
C LEU A 139 -2.43 -3.18 4.89
N ILE A 140 -1.48 -2.26 4.67
CA ILE A 140 -0.63 -2.28 3.48
C ILE A 140 0.18 -3.58 3.37
N HIS A 141 0.67 -4.12 4.49
CA HIS A 141 1.35 -5.42 4.54
C HIS A 141 0.44 -6.66 4.34
N VAL A 142 -0.89 -6.49 4.28
CA VAL A 142 -1.81 -7.63 4.10
C VAL A 142 -2.07 -7.85 2.60
N PRO A 143 -1.68 -9.01 2.01
CA PRO A 143 -1.72 -9.18 0.55
C PRO A 143 -3.11 -9.05 -0.08
N SER A 144 -4.20 -9.40 0.61
CA SER A 144 -5.56 -9.16 0.06
C SER A 144 -5.98 -7.68 0.03
N ILE A 145 -5.24 -6.78 0.69
CA ILE A 145 -5.45 -5.33 0.60
C ILE A 145 -4.68 -4.76 -0.60
N THR A 146 -3.39 -5.08 -0.73
CA THR A 146 -2.48 -4.38 -1.67
C THR A 146 -2.07 -5.19 -2.90
N TYR A 147 -2.27 -6.51 -2.90
CA TYR A 147 -1.79 -7.44 -3.92
C TYR A 147 -0.29 -7.25 -4.22
N ASP A 148 0.49 -7.01 -3.17
CA ASP A 148 1.95 -6.77 -3.17
C ASP A 148 2.41 -5.55 -3.99
N HIS A 149 1.49 -4.68 -4.44
CA HIS A 149 1.81 -3.48 -5.21
C HIS A 149 2.42 -2.33 -4.36
N ILE A 150 2.21 -2.34 -3.05
CA ILE A 150 2.67 -1.29 -2.13
C ILE A 150 3.70 -1.86 -1.14
N HIS A 151 4.85 -1.21 -1.03
CA HIS A 151 6.03 -1.65 -0.27
C HIS A 151 6.81 -0.46 0.34
N HIS A 152 7.93 -0.71 1.00
CA HIS A 152 8.85 0.34 1.46
C HIS A 152 9.84 0.71 0.34
N ALA A 153 9.89 1.98 -0.05
CA ALA A 153 10.94 2.53 -0.93
C ALA A 153 11.62 3.77 -0.32
N ALA A 154 10.89 4.56 0.49
CA ALA A 154 11.45 5.58 1.38
C ALA A 154 10.59 5.66 2.64
N ASP A 155 11.21 5.62 3.81
CA ASP A 155 10.55 5.61 5.11
C ASP A 155 10.46 7.01 5.74
N SER A 156 11.45 7.88 5.54
CA SER A 156 11.40 9.27 6.05
C SER A 156 10.48 10.17 5.20
N LEU A 157 10.03 11.29 5.78
CA LEU A 157 9.33 12.32 5.00
C LEU A 157 10.24 12.92 3.92
N GLY A 158 11.53 13.10 4.22
CA GLY A 158 12.51 13.66 3.29
C GLY A 158 12.65 12.79 2.03
N GLY A 159 12.84 11.48 2.23
CA GLY A 159 12.91 10.50 1.14
C GLY A 159 11.60 10.39 0.35
N VAL A 160 10.44 10.43 1.02
CA VAL A 160 9.12 10.45 0.36
C VAL A 160 8.97 11.66 -0.58
N LEU A 161 9.40 12.84 -0.14
CA LEU A 161 9.38 14.06 -0.97
C LEU A 161 10.47 14.03 -2.06
N GLU A 162 11.61 13.37 -1.82
CA GLU A 162 12.68 13.18 -2.81
C GLU A 162 12.26 12.25 -3.96
N LEU A 163 11.59 11.14 -3.68
CA LEU A 163 11.00 10.26 -4.70
C LEU A 163 10.03 11.04 -5.61
N ALA A 164 9.12 11.80 -4.99
CA ALA A 164 8.13 12.63 -5.69
C ALA A 164 8.79 13.72 -6.56
N ALA A 165 9.78 14.44 -6.01
CA ALA A 165 10.49 15.51 -6.71
C ALA A 165 11.29 15.00 -7.92
N HIS A 166 11.87 13.80 -7.84
CA HIS A 166 12.56 13.15 -8.94
C HIS A 166 11.62 12.42 -9.92
N ASN A 167 10.32 12.33 -9.61
CA ASN A 167 9.31 11.54 -10.34
C ASN A 167 9.68 10.05 -10.41
N ASP A 168 10.21 9.51 -9.31
CA ASP A 168 10.61 8.11 -9.23
C ASP A 168 9.37 7.20 -9.34
N PRO A 169 9.39 6.14 -10.18
CA PRO A 169 8.23 5.26 -10.37
C PRO A 169 7.80 4.51 -9.09
N THR A 170 8.69 4.37 -8.09
CA THR A 170 8.34 3.79 -6.79
C THR A 170 7.49 4.72 -5.93
N THR A 171 7.34 6.01 -6.25
CA THR A 171 6.57 6.98 -5.45
C THR A 171 5.13 6.52 -5.18
N VAL A 172 4.45 5.95 -6.18
CA VAL A 172 3.08 5.38 -6.07
C VAL A 172 3.04 3.94 -5.54
N ALA A 173 4.20 3.29 -5.40
CA ALA A 173 4.34 1.99 -4.76
C ALA A 173 4.84 2.11 -3.31
N ASN A 174 5.31 3.28 -2.88
CA ASN A 174 5.86 3.50 -1.55
C ASN A 174 4.75 3.76 -0.51
N GLN A 175 4.74 2.96 0.55
CA GLN A 175 3.71 3.04 1.59
C GLN A 175 3.65 4.40 2.29
N ASN A 176 4.79 4.99 2.63
CA ASN A 176 4.82 6.20 3.46
C ASN A 176 4.39 7.44 2.66
N THR A 177 4.42 7.40 1.33
CA THR A 177 3.77 8.39 0.47
C THR A 177 2.28 8.51 0.79
N TYR A 178 1.57 7.38 0.90
CA TYR A 178 0.15 7.36 1.24
C TYR A 178 -0.12 7.76 2.70
N LEU A 179 0.74 7.35 3.63
CA LEU A 179 0.60 7.70 5.04
C LEU A 179 0.80 9.21 5.25
N PHE A 180 1.83 9.82 4.66
CA PHE A 180 2.06 11.25 4.77
C PHE A 180 1.08 12.09 3.94
N TYR A 181 0.72 11.70 2.70
CA TYR A 181 -0.28 12.43 1.92
C TYR A 181 -1.64 12.49 2.63
N SER A 182 -2.11 11.37 3.20
CA SER A 182 -3.39 11.35 3.92
C SER A 182 -3.38 12.22 5.17
N LEU A 183 -2.27 12.25 5.92
CA LEU A 183 -2.09 13.16 7.06
C LEU A 183 -2.04 14.63 6.62
N ASP A 184 -1.30 14.98 5.58
CA ASP A 184 -1.14 16.38 5.14
C ASP A 184 -2.41 16.90 4.45
N ALA A 185 -3.13 16.06 3.71
CA ALA A 185 -4.43 16.41 3.13
C ALA A 185 -5.48 16.69 4.22
N TYR A 186 -5.55 15.84 5.23
CA TYR A 186 -6.46 16.04 6.36
C TYR A 186 -6.04 17.24 7.24
N ALA A 187 -4.73 17.44 7.44
CA ALA A 187 -4.21 18.64 8.09
C ALA A 187 -4.62 19.92 7.34
N TYR A 188 -4.35 19.97 6.03
CA TYR A 188 -4.56 21.15 5.19
C TYR A 188 -6.03 21.53 5.01
N ASP A 189 -6.94 20.56 4.90
CA ASP A 189 -8.36 20.83 4.68
C ASP A 189 -9.20 20.91 5.99
N VAL A 190 -8.81 20.19 7.04
CA VAL A 190 -9.64 20.00 8.25
C VAL A 190 -9.01 20.57 9.51
N VAL A 191 -7.77 20.19 9.84
CA VAL A 191 -7.14 20.55 11.13
C VAL A 191 -6.65 21.99 11.16
N TRP A 192 -5.99 22.43 10.08
CA TRP A 192 -5.49 23.79 9.93
C TRP A 192 -5.77 24.33 8.52
N PRO A 193 -7.02 24.72 8.21
CA PRO A 193 -7.46 25.09 6.86
C PRO A 193 -6.50 26.02 6.09
N GLY A 194 -5.98 25.52 4.97
CA GLY A 194 -5.04 26.20 4.09
C GLY A 194 -3.57 26.10 4.50
N LYS A 195 -3.21 25.27 5.49
CA LYS A 195 -1.84 25.15 6.02
C LYS A 195 -1.46 23.72 6.39
N SER A 196 -0.20 23.39 6.16
CA SER A 196 0.42 22.18 6.73
C SER A 196 1.03 22.48 8.11
N CYS A 197 1.11 21.45 8.96
CA CYS A 197 1.95 21.44 10.16
C CYS A 197 3.22 20.59 9.98
N MET A 198 3.67 20.43 8.74
CA MET A 198 4.93 19.77 8.38
C MET A 198 6.14 20.51 8.96
N LEU A 199 7.17 19.74 9.35
CA LEU A 199 8.49 20.30 9.65
C LEU A 199 9.20 20.73 8.36
N GLU A 200 9.59 21.99 8.29
CA GLU A 200 10.51 22.47 7.25
C GLU A 200 11.91 21.86 7.50
N ASN A 201 12.50 21.24 6.46
CA ASN A 201 13.82 20.59 6.49
C ASN A 201 13.90 19.30 7.34
N THR A 202 13.05 18.31 7.08
CA THR A 202 13.29 16.94 7.59
C THR A 202 14.56 16.35 6.97
N PRO A 203 15.46 15.72 7.74
CA PRO A 203 16.60 14.99 7.20
C PRO A 203 16.17 13.80 6.34
N ASN A 204 16.92 13.53 5.27
CA ASN A 204 16.77 12.31 4.46
C ASN A 204 17.62 11.21 5.12
N GLU A 205 17.04 10.47 6.06
CA GLU A 205 17.74 9.40 6.80
C GLU A 205 17.79 8.07 6.04
N ASP A 206 17.12 7.97 4.89
CA ASP A 206 17.03 6.78 4.02
C ASP A 206 18.36 6.42 3.29
N ALA A 207 19.50 6.98 3.72
CA ALA A 207 20.82 6.73 3.13
C ALA A 207 21.53 5.48 3.69
N ASP A 208 21.19 5.05 4.91
CA ASP A 208 21.92 4.01 5.65
C ASP A 208 21.20 2.64 5.64
N GLY A 209 21.29 1.96 4.49
CA GLY A 209 21.38 0.49 4.42
C GLY A 209 20.26 -0.37 5.02
N HIS A 210 19.12 -0.46 4.35
CA HIS A 210 18.11 -1.52 4.62
C HIS A 210 18.67 -2.92 4.26
N ASP A 211 19.14 -3.64 5.28
CA ASP A 211 19.75 -4.96 5.17
C ASP A 211 18.72 -6.00 4.71
N SER A 212 18.79 -6.40 3.45
CA SER A 212 17.84 -7.33 2.84
C SER A 212 18.01 -8.74 3.42
N HIS A 213 17.15 -9.11 4.40
CA HIS A 213 17.07 -10.44 5.02
C HIS A 213 16.62 -11.55 4.04
N SER A 214 17.46 -11.82 3.04
CA SER A 214 17.42 -13.02 2.24
C SER A 214 17.72 -14.23 3.11
N ALA A 215 16.88 -15.27 3.04
CA ALA A 215 17.06 -16.47 3.83
C ALA A 215 18.43 -17.15 3.54
N PRO A 216 19.14 -17.65 4.57
CA PRO A 216 20.49 -18.18 4.39
C PRO A 216 20.49 -19.47 3.57
N ALA A 217 20.93 -19.38 2.31
CA ALA A 217 21.19 -20.55 1.47
C ALA A 217 22.33 -21.38 2.08
N SER A 218 22.06 -22.63 2.47
CA SER A 218 23.05 -23.52 3.09
C SER A 218 24.11 -23.98 2.09
N ALA A 219 25.30 -23.39 2.16
CA ALA A 219 26.46 -23.78 1.36
C ALA A 219 27.43 -24.67 2.17
N THR A 220 27.18 -25.98 2.21
CA THR A 220 28.14 -26.96 2.75
C THR A 220 29.31 -27.16 1.77
N ALA A 221 30.52 -26.81 2.20
CA ALA A 221 31.74 -27.00 1.41
C ALA A 221 32.18 -28.48 1.33
N SER A 222 32.73 -28.87 0.17
CA SER A 222 33.04 -30.26 -0.16
C SER A 222 34.26 -30.84 0.57
N SER A 223 34.26 -32.16 0.75
CA SER A 223 35.47 -32.99 0.74
C SER A 223 35.44 -33.91 -0.49
N ALA A 224 36.61 -34.25 -1.05
CA ALA A 224 36.70 -34.86 -2.37
C ALA A 224 37.16 -36.33 -2.32
N ALA A 225 36.61 -37.15 -3.22
CA ALA A 225 37.15 -38.44 -3.64
C ALA A 225 36.84 -38.65 -5.13
N ALA A 226 37.76 -39.27 -5.88
CA ALA A 226 37.66 -39.43 -7.33
C ALA A 226 37.35 -40.88 -7.74
N ALA A 227 36.60 -41.05 -8.84
CA ALA A 227 36.51 -42.30 -9.59
C ALA A 227 36.24 -42.01 -11.07
N THR A 228 36.89 -42.77 -11.95
CA THR A 228 36.80 -42.62 -13.41
C THR A 228 35.76 -43.57 -14.00
N ALA A 229 34.91 -43.10 -14.92
CA ALA A 229 34.18 -43.96 -15.85
C ALA A 229 33.86 -43.23 -17.16
N THR A 230 34.15 -43.88 -18.29
CA THR A 230 33.84 -43.40 -19.64
C THR A 230 32.52 -44.00 -20.12
N SER A 231 31.67 -43.22 -20.80
CA SER A 231 30.80 -43.73 -21.86
C SER A 231 30.25 -42.59 -22.72
N THR A 232 30.64 -42.56 -23.98
CA THR A 232 29.89 -41.88 -25.05
C THR A 232 28.74 -42.76 -25.48
N HIS A 233 27.53 -42.21 -25.64
CA HIS A 233 26.67 -42.67 -26.71
C HIS A 233 25.90 -41.51 -27.33
N ASP A 234 26.27 -41.24 -28.57
CA ASP A 234 25.51 -40.44 -29.53
C ASP A 234 24.34 -41.27 -30.05
N HIS A 235 23.19 -40.63 -30.30
CA HIS A 235 22.16 -41.10 -31.22
C HIS A 235 21.22 -39.95 -31.59
N ASP A 236 21.71 -39.08 -32.46
CA ASP A 236 20.89 -38.25 -33.34
C ASP A 236 19.92 -39.11 -34.18
N HIS A 237 18.68 -38.63 -34.39
CA HIS A 237 17.93 -38.80 -35.64
C HIS A 237 16.68 -37.91 -35.68
N ASP A 238 16.50 -37.23 -36.81
CA ASP A 238 15.60 -36.08 -37.01
C ASP A 238 14.39 -36.42 -37.94
N HIS A 239 13.45 -35.47 -38.03
CA HIS A 239 12.37 -35.30 -39.02
C HIS A 239 11.14 -36.25 -38.96
N ALA A 240 9.93 -35.88 -39.41
CA ALA A 240 9.27 -34.57 -39.60
C ALA A 240 7.78 -34.79 -40.03
N ALA A 241 6.92 -33.76 -39.95
CA ALA A 241 5.64 -33.60 -40.69
C ALA A 241 4.49 -34.60 -40.36
N GLU A 242 3.17 -34.39 -40.58
CA GLU A 242 2.24 -33.28 -40.96
C GLU A 242 0.77 -33.80 -40.73
N GLN A 243 -0.40 -33.13 -40.86
CA GLN A 243 -0.83 -31.78 -41.29
C GLN A 243 -2.23 -31.38 -40.74
N THR A 244 -2.57 -30.08 -40.83
CA THR A 244 -3.88 -29.45 -41.21
C THR A 244 -5.26 -29.93 -40.71
N ALA A 245 -6.03 -29.02 -40.07
CA ALA A 245 -7.28 -28.40 -40.62
C ALA A 245 -8.04 -27.54 -39.57
N THR A 246 -8.99 -26.63 -39.86
CA THR A 246 -9.10 -25.46 -40.77
C THR A 246 -10.26 -24.58 -40.23
N ALA A 247 -10.22 -23.25 -40.40
CA ALA A 247 -11.04 -22.28 -39.65
C ALA A 247 -12.52 -22.08 -40.07
N THR A 248 -13.32 -21.49 -39.18
CA THR A 248 -14.32 -20.44 -39.53
C THR A 248 -14.64 -19.52 -38.33
N THR A 249 -15.40 -18.43 -38.56
CA THR A 249 -15.45 -17.21 -37.72
C THR A 249 -16.77 -16.98 -36.96
N SER A 250 -16.69 -16.40 -35.75
CA SER A 250 -17.70 -15.46 -35.20
C SER A 250 -17.03 -14.54 -34.19
N ALA A 251 -17.50 -13.29 -34.08
CA ALA A 251 -16.92 -12.27 -33.23
C ALA A 251 -17.76 -12.00 -31.96
N ALA A 252 -17.12 -11.49 -30.92
CA ALA A 252 -17.75 -10.80 -29.80
C ALA A 252 -17.12 -9.40 -29.69
N GLU A 253 -17.93 -8.39 -29.41
CA GLU A 253 -17.59 -6.99 -29.70
C GLU A 253 -16.77 -6.33 -28.58
N SER A 254 -15.54 -5.90 -28.89
CA SER A 254 -14.78 -4.95 -28.07
C SER A 254 -14.95 -3.55 -28.64
N CYS A 255 -15.84 -2.76 -28.04
CA CYS A 255 -16.24 -1.44 -28.56
C CYS A 255 -15.54 -0.29 -27.84
N HIS A 256 -14.47 0.23 -28.45
CA HIS A 256 -14.05 1.64 -28.33
C HIS A 256 -13.20 2.04 -29.54
N THR A 257 -13.41 3.25 -30.04
CA THR A 257 -12.72 3.83 -31.19
C THR A 257 -12.05 5.15 -30.81
N HIS A 258 -10.88 5.43 -31.40
CA HIS A 258 -10.18 6.70 -31.21
C HIS A 258 -10.15 7.49 -32.53
N GLY A 259 -10.67 8.73 -32.50
CA GLY A 259 -10.04 9.84 -33.23
C GLY A 259 -10.67 10.39 -34.51
N ASP A 260 -11.67 9.76 -35.14
CA ASP A 260 -12.17 10.20 -36.47
C ASP A 260 -13.70 10.41 -36.64
N GLY A 261 -14.48 10.30 -35.56
CA GLY A 261 -15.55 11.27 -35.28
C GLY A 261 -16.83 11.31 -36.13
N GLU A 262 -17.20 10.25 -36.86
CA GLU A 262 -18.52 10.19 -37.53
C GLU A 262 -19.64 9.62 -36.63
N VAL A 263 -20.88 10.14 -36.75
CA VAL A 263 -21.99 9.86 -35.82
C VAL A 263 -23.25 9.41 -36.55
N SER A 264 -23.66 8.15 -36.34
CA SER A 264 -24.99 7.66 -36.71
C SER A 264 -26.03 7.99 -35.62
N ARG A 265 -27.24 8.40 -36.02
CA ARG A 265 -28.30 8.89 -35.11
C ARG A 265 -29.60 8.11 -35.27
N ARG A 266 -30.26 7.79 -34.13
CA ARG A 266 -31.72 7.90 -33.82
C ARG A 266 -32.19 6.79 -32.85
N PRO A 267 -33.24 7.01 -32.03
CA PRO A 267 -33.68 8.27 -31.40
C PRO A 267 -33.90 8.12 -29.88
N ILE A 268 -34.35 9.19 -29.23
CA ILE A 268 -34.48 9.34 -27.76
C ILE A 268 -35.73 8.67 -27.20
N ALA A 269 -35.62 8.10 -26.00
CA ALA A 269 -36.72 7.93 -25.04
C ALA A 269 -36.27 8.44 -23.65
N LEU A 270 -36.60 9.69 -23.33
CA LEU A 270 -36.33 10.30 -22.02
C LEU A 270 -37.57 10.15 -21.14
N ILE A 271 -37.43 9.60 -19.92
CA ILE A 271 -38.45 9.70 -18.88
C ILE A 271 -37.81 10.36 -17.65
N PHE A 272 -38.02 11.67 -17.53
CA PHE A 272 -37.94 12.35 -16.25
C PHE A 272 -39.18 11.98 -15.43
N HIS A 273 -39.01 11.77 -14.13
CA HIS A 273 -40.07 11.97 -13.13
C HIS A 273 -39.46 12.70 -11.93
N ALA A 274 -40.03 13.86 -11.60
CA ALA A 274 -39.67 14.66 -10.43
C ALA A 274 -40.92 15.42 -9.96
N ALA A 275 -41.48 15.02 -8.81
CA ALA A 275 -42.49 15.78 -8.08
C ALA A 275 -42.65 15.23 -6.65
N LEU A 276 -42.50 16.14 -5.67
CA LEU A 276 -43.35 16.33 -4.48
C LEU A 276 -43.95 15.06 -3.82
N THR A 277 -43.63 14.76 -2.56
CA THR A 277 -43.79 15.67 -1.40
C THR A 277 -42.64 15.62 -0.40
#